data_AF-A0A932Z339-F1
#
_entry.id   AF-A0A932Z339-F1
#
_cell.length_a   1.000
_cell.length_b   1.000
_cell.length_c   1.000
_cell.angle_alpha   90.00
_cell.angle_beta   90.00
_cell.angle_gamma   90.00
#
_symmetry.space_group_name_H-M   'P 1'
#
loop_
_entity.id
_entity.type
_entity.pdbx_description
1 polymer ?
#
loop_
_entity_poly.entity_id
_entity_poly.type
_entity_poly.pdbx_seq_one_letter_code
_entity_poly.pdbx_strand_id
1 'polypeptide(L)'
;MEQPFPKRPIFSCEADSFVIMDAEEAANLLRHGHAEPWITLRCGQGNIFETRPQQVLQHQGGQVTVACADGSTVQLDFEDDTANRTTAEGEFVYRGTVHQGNDGLGYLRLR
;
A
#
# COMPACT_ATOMS: atom_id res chain seq x y z
N MET A 1 -18.48 4.75 -5.60
CA MET A 1 -18.28 5.55 -4.38
C MET A 1 -17.23 4.79 -3.61
N GLU A 2 -15.97 5.23 -3.72
CA GLU A 2 -14.85 4.57 -3.06
C GLU A 2 -15.04 4.65 -1.54
N GLN A 3 -14.78 3.53 -0.86
CA GLN A 3 -14.96 3.42 0.57
C GLN A 3 -13.91 4.31 1.26
N PRO A 4 -14.29 5.12 2.27
CA PRO A 4 -13.30 5.92 2.99
C PRO A 4 -12.23 5.03 3.62
N PHE A 5 -11.03 5.56 3.80
CA PHE A 5 -9.93 4.87 4.45
C PHE A 5 -10.37 4.29 5.82
N PRO A 6 -9.95 3.06 6.19
CA PRO A 6 -10.42 2.40 7.40
C PRO A 6 -10.17 3.22 8.66
N LYS A 7 -11.14 3.21 9.59
CA LYS A 7 -10.97 3.92 10.88
C LYS A 7 -9.98 3.21 11.79
N ARG A 8 -9.87 1.88 11.66
CA ARG A 8 -8.98 1.03 12.45
C ARG A 8 -8.23 0.10 11.51
N PRO A 9 -7.28 0.63 10.72
CA PRO A 9 -6.57 -0.17 9.75
C PRO A 9 -5.64 -1.16 10.46
N ILE A 10 -5.60 -2.38 9.94
CA ILE A 10 -4.61 -3.40 10.23
C ILE A 10 -3.80 -3.59 8.95
N PHE A 11 -2.48 -3.53 9.09
CA PHE A 11 -1.56 -3.65 7.97
C PHE A 11 -0.88 -5.01 8.00
N SER A 12 -0.84 -5.71 6.86
CA SER A 12 -0.08 -6.94 6.67
C SER A 12 0.97 -6.73 5.57
N CYS A 13 2.22 -7.01 5.89
CA CYS A 13 3.33 -7.04 4.93
C CYS A 13 3.65 -8.51 4.61
N GLU A 14 3.13 -9.00 3.50
CA GLU A 14 3.28 -10.38 3.07
C GLU A 14 4.48 -10.55 2.13
N ALA A 15 4.72 -11.77 1.65
CA ALA A 15 5.86 -12.03 0.76
C ALA A 15 5.71 -11.33 -0.60
N ASP A 16 4.48 -11.23 -1.09
CA ASP A 16 4.11 -10.77 -2.42
C ASP A 16 3.01 -9.70 -2.41
N SER A 17 2.63 -9.18 -1.24
CA SER A 17 1.58 -8.17 -1.15
C SER A 17 1.66 -7.32 0.12
N PHE A 18 1.06 -6.15 0.05
CA PHE A 18 0.68 -5.30 1.17
C PHE A 18 -0.83 -5.27 1.27
N VAL A 19 -1.36 -5.60 2.44
CA VAL A 19 -2.81 -5.71 2.67
C VAL A 19 -3.23 -4.74 3.77
N ILE A 20 -4.30 -4.00 3.53
CA ILE A 20 -4.98 -3.21 4.57
C ILE A 20 -6.36 -3.82 4.81
N MET A 21 -6.68 -4.08 6.07
CA MET A 21 -8.00 -4.52 6.52
C MET A 21 -8.53 -3.55 7.56
N ASP A 22 -9.85 -3.38 7.65
CA ASP A 22 -10.44 -2.77 8.86
C ASP A 22 -10.46 -3.80 9.99
N ALA A 23 -10.27 -3.35 11.24
CA ALA A 23 -10.30 -4.23 12.41
C ALA A 23 -11.64 -4.97 12.58
N GLU A 24 -12.77 -4.42 12.12
CA GLU A 24 -14.06 -5.11 12.12
C GLU A 24 -14.06 -6.29 11.15
N GLU A 25 -13.49 -6.10 9.96
CA GLU A 25 -13.32 -7.18 8.98
C GLU A 25 -12.33 -8.25 9.48
N ALA A 26 -11.21 -7.85 10.09
CA ALA A 26 -10.29 -8.80 10.69
C ALA A 26 -10.95 -9.61 11.82
N ALA A 27 -11.86 -9.00 12.60
CA ALA A 27 -12.63 -9.72 13.61
C ALA A 27 -13.65 -10.69 12.97
N ASN A 28 -14.23 -10.33 11.82
CA ASN A 28 -15.09 -11.23 11.05
C ASN A 28 -14.31 -12.44 10.53
N LEU A 29 -13.08 -12.25 10.05
CA LEU A 29 -12.20 -13.35 9.61
C LEU A 29 -12.05 -14.42 10.70
N LEU A 30 -11.78 -13.98 11.93
CA LEU A 30 -11.59 -14.88 13.08
C LEU A 30 -12.88 -15.62 13.48
N ARG A 31 -14.05 -15.03 13.27
CA ARG A 31 -15.34 -15.60 13.69
C ARG A 31 -16.00 -16.46 12.62
N HIS A 32 -15.85 -16.08 11.35
CA HIS A 32 -16.64 -16.60 10.23
C HIS A 32 -15.77 -17.21 9.13
N GLY A 33 -14.43 -17.10 9.24
CA GLY A 33 -13.49 -17.68 8.26
C GLY A 33 -13.44 -16.93 6.93
N HIS A 34 -14.05 -15.76 6.84
CA HIS A 34 -14.04 -14.90 5.67
C HIS A 34 -13.96 -13.44 6.09
N ALA A 35 -13.13 -12.67 5.38
CA ALA A 35 -13.09 -11.22 5.43
C ALA A 35 -12.53 -10.73 4.11
N GLU A 36 -13.03 -9.58 3.64
CA GLU A 36 -12.49 -8.93 2.46
C GLU A 36 -11.51 -7.85 2.90
N PRO A 37 -10.28 -7.85 2.37
CA PRO A 37 -9.37 -6.76 2.63
C PRO A 37 -9.92 -5.47 2.01
N TRP A 38 -9.66 -4.34 2.67
CA TRP A 38 -10.03 -3.04 2.15
C TRP A 38 -9.23 -2.72 0.87
N ILE A 39 -7.93 -3.05 0.88
CA ILE A 39 -7.10 -3.04 -0.35
C ILE A 39 -6.03 -4.12 -0.26
N THR A 40 -5.66 -4.68 -1.41
CA THR A 40 -4.48 -5.54 -1.58
C THR A 40 -3.62 -4.99 -2.70
N LEU A 41 -2.41 -4.54 -2.37
CA LEU A 41 -1.41 -4.07 -3.31
C LEU A 41 -0.35 -5.14 -3.51
N ARG A 42 -0.24 -5.68 -4.71
CA ARG A 42 0.62 -6.82 -5.05
C ARG A 42 2.00 -6.36 -5.46
N CYS A 43 2.99 -7.15 -5.10
CA CYS A 43 4.33 -7.03 -5.61
C CYS A 43 4.35 -7.37 -7.11
N GLY A 44 4.94 -6.49 -7.93
CA GLY A 44 5.04 -6.72 -9.37
C GLY A 44 5.80 -5.61 -10.08
N GLN A 45 6.40 -5.92 -11.22
CA GLN A 45 7.06 -4.91 -12.04
C GLN A 45 6.07 -3.81 -12.41
N GLY A 46 6.43 -2.56 -12.14
CA GLY A 46 5.57 -1.42 -12.42
C GLY A 46 4.37 -1.28 -11.48
N ASN A 47 4.20 -2.12 -10.45
CA ASN A 47 3.22 -1.88 -9.40
C ASN A 47 3.76 -0.90 -8.37
N ILE A 48 2.90 -0.44 -7.47
CA ILE A 48 3.31 0.39 -6.33
C ILE A 48 4.38 -0.32 -5.47
N PHE A 49 4.20 -1.62 -5.24
CA PHE A 49 5.24 -2.45 -4.66
C PHE A 49 5.95 -3.19 -5.78
N GLU A 50 7.16 -2.77 -6.14
CA GLU A 50 8.01 -3.56 -7.06
C GLU A 50 8.82 -4.61 -6.31
N THR A 51 9.01 -4.41 -5.01
CA THR A 51 9.72 -5.33 -4.11
C THR A 51 8.89 -5.56 -2.86
N ARG A 52 9.24 -6.63 -2.13
CA ARG A 52 8.48 -7.09 -0.97
C ARG A 52 8.37 -6.00 0.11
N PRO A 53 7.15 -5.64 0.56
CA PRO A 53 6.97 -4.78 1.73
C PRO A 53 7.42 -5.53 2.99
N GLN A 54 8.10 -4.84 3.90
CA GLN A 54 8.63 -5.42 5.13
C GLN A 54 7.90 -4.96 6.37
N GLN A 55 7.64 -3.65 6.48
CA GLN A 55 7.00 -3.07 7.66
C GLN A 55 6.40 -1.70 7.34
N VAL A 56 5.33 -1.35 8.05
CA VAL A 56 4.82 0.02 8.10
C VAL A 56 5.70 0.83 9.06
N LEU A 57 6.29 1.90 8.55
CA LEU A 57 7.14 2.83 9.32
C LEU A 57 6.31 3.90 10.02
N GLN A 58 5.29 4.41 9.33
CA GLN A 58 4.44 5.50 9.79
C GLN A 58 3.04 5.36 9.20
N HIS A 59 2.04 5.73 9.99
CA HIS A 59 0.66 5.86 9.56
C HIS A 59 0.00 7.03 10.30
N GLN A 60 -0.61 7.94 9.54
CA GLN A 60 -1.34 9.09 10.07
C GLN A 60 -2.48 9.44 9.11
N GLY A 61 -3.74 9.34 9.56
CA GLY A 61 -4.89 9.57 8.68
C GLY A 61 -4.89 8.59 7.51
N GLY A 62 -5.16 9.07 6.29
CA GLY A 62 -5.03 8.28 5.06
C GLY A 62 -3.61 8.11 4.53
N GLN A 63 -2.56 8.50 5.27
CA GLN A 63 -1.18 8.36 4.80
C GLN A 63 -0.46 7.18 5.46
N VAL A 64 0.16 6.32 4.67
CA VAL A 64 0.88 5.12 5.12
C VAL A 64 2.25 5.05 4.46
N THR A 65 3.31 4.96 5.26
CA THR A 65 4.69 4.78 4.77
C THR A 65 5.18 3.37 5.06
N VAL A 66 5.64 2.67 4.04
CA VAL A 66 6.04 1.26 4.08
C VAL A 66 7.50 1.13 3.64
N ALA A 67 8.30 0.41 4.42
CA ALA A 67 9.66 0.02 4.05
C ALA A 67 9.64 -1.25 3.19
N CYS A 68 10.46 -1.28 2.15
CA CYS A 68 10.57 -2.39 1.20
C CYS A 68 11.93 -3.10 1.31
N ALA A 69 12.00 -4.34 0.83
CA ALA A 69 13.17 -5.21 0.98
C ALA A 69 14.42 -4.73 0.22
N ASP A 70 14.27 -3.87 -0.77
CA ASP A 70 15.36 -3.22 -1.50
C ASP A 70 15.91 -1.95 -0.81
N GLY A 71 15.39 -1.63 0.38
CA GLY A 71 15.74 -0.42 1.13
C GLY A 71 15.00 0.83 0.68
N SER A 72 14.08 0.73 -0.28
CA SER A 72 13.20 1.83 -0.64
C SER A 72 12.06 2.01 0.37
N THR A 73 11.47 3.20 0.37
CA THR A 73 10.23 3.49 1.10
C THR A 73 9.13 3.87 0.13
N VAL A 74 7.93 3.35 0.34
CA VAL A 74 6.72 3.71 -0.41
C VAL A 74 5.78 4.45 0.51
N GLN A 75 5.41 5.67 0.15
CA GLN A 75 4.38 6.46 0.81
C GLN A 75 3.10 6.38 -0.02
N LEU A 76 2.03 5.93 0.61
CA LEU A 76 0.67 5.88 0.06
C LEU A 76 -0.12 7.02 0.70
N ASP A 77 -0.79 7.82 -0.12
CA ASP A 77 -1.76 8.81 0.31
C ASP A 77 -3.12 8.43 -0.26
N PHE A 78 -4.01 7.93 0.61
CA PHE A 78 -5.36 7.53 0.24
C PHE A 78 -6.35 8.69 0.20
N GLU A 79 -5.99 9.88 0.70
CA GLU A 79 -6.82 11.09 0.61
C GLU A 79 -6.62 11.76 -0.76
N ASP A 80 -5.36 11.87 -1.19
CA ASP A 80 -5.00 12.40 -2.51
C ASP A 80 -4.95 11.32 -3.62
N ASP A 81 -5.13 10.05 -3.25
CA ASP A 81 -5.04 8.86 -4.11
C ASP A 81 -3.71 8.80 -4.91
N THR A 82 -2.59 9.10 -4.23
CA THR A 82 -1.25 9.09 -4.83
C THR A 82 -0.28 8.15 -4.10
N ALA A 83 0.77 7.72 -4.81
CA ALA A 83 1.85 6.96 -4.22
C ALA A 83 3.22 7.49 -4.65
N ASN A 84 4.12 7.63 -3.70
CA ASN A 84 5.50 8.03 -3.94
C ASN A 84 6.46 6.93 -3.46
N ARG A 85 7.59 6.78 -4.15
CA ARG A 85 8.67 5.87 -3.78
C ARG A 85 9.97 6.63 -3.68
N THR A 86 10.68 6.44 -2.58
CA THR A 86 12.01 7.00 -2.35
C THR A 86 13.02 5.87 -2.34
N THR A 87 14.06 5.99 -3.16
CA THR A 87 15.17 5.03 -3.24
C THR A 87 16.50 5.75 -3.04
N ALA A 88 17.61 5.03 -3.03
CA ALA A 88 18.95 5.63 -3.05
C ALA A 88 19.23 6.47 -4.31
N GLU A 89 18.46 6.25 -5.39
CA GLU A 89 18.64 6.95 -6.68
C GLU A 89 17.83 8.26 -6.77
N GLY A 90 16.83 8.44 -5.90
CA GLY A 90 15.98 9.63 -5.87
C GLY A 90 14.53 9.34 -5.49
N GLU A 91 13.67 10.29 -5.80
CA GLU A 91 12.23 10.24 -5.53
C GLU A 91 11.43 10.02 -6.81
N PHE A 92 10.39 9.22 -6.70
CA PHE A 92 9.55 8.79 -7.79
C PHE A 92 8.08 8.89 -7.40
N VAL A 93 7.22 9.26 -8.36
CA VAL A 93 5.76 9.25 -8.23
C VAL A 93 5.18 8.12 -9.08
N TYR A 94 4.21 7.39 -8.54
CA TYR A 94 3.49 6.37 -9.30
C TYR A 94 2.64 7.03 -10.38
N ARG A 95 2.56 6.41 -11.56
CA ARG A 95 1.86 7.00 -12.72
C ARG A 95 0.34 6.93 -12.65
N GLY A 96 -0.19 6.05 -11.80
CA GLY A 96 -1.62 5.95 -11.53
C GLY A 96 -1.95 6.36 -10.10
N THR A 97 -3.14 5.95 -9.67
CA THR A 97 -3.58 6.16 -8.30
C THR A 97 -3.25 4.98 -7.38
N VAL A 98 -3.50 5.10 -6.08
CA VAL A 98 -3.24 3.98 -5.15
C VAL A 98 -4.13 2.78 -5.50
N HIS A 99 -5.38 3.03 -5.88
CA HIS A 99 -6.33 2.00 -6.30
C HIS A 99 -5.94 1.31 -7.62
N GLN A 100 -5.16 2.00 -8.47
CA GLN A 100 -4.54 1.44 -9.68
C GLN A 100 -3.17 0.82 -9.39
N GLY A 101 -2.81 0.61 -8.12
CA GLY A 101 -1.48 0.19 -7.70
C GLY A 101 -1.02 -1.17 -8.21
N ASN A 102 -1.94 -1.96 -8.78
CA ASN A 102 -1.68 -3.29 -9.36
C ASN A 102 -1.66 -3.30 -10.90
N ASP A 103 -1.84 -2.14 -11.52
CA ASP A 103 -2.03 -2.04 -12.98
C ASP A 103 -0.70 -1.98 -13.76
N GLY A 104 0.44 -2.06 -13.07
CA GLY A 104 1.76 -2.08 -13.72
C GLY A 104 2.13 -0.75 -14.40
N LEU A 105 1.59 0.38 -13.95
CA LEU A 105 1.75 1.67 -14.63
C LEU A 105 3.15 2.27 -14.47
N GLY A 106 3.90 1.81 -13.47
CA GLY A 106 5.27 2.23 -13.18
C GLY A 106 5.39 3.62 -12.57
N TYR A 107 6.63 4.07 -12.46
CA TYR A 107 7.01 5.29 -11.75
C TYR A 107 7.62 6.34 -12.69
N LEU A 108 7.41 7.62 -12.36
CA LEU A 108 8.09 8.77 -12.94
C LEU A 108 9.04 9.36 -11.90
N ARG A 109 10.29 9.61 -12.30
CA ARG A 109 11.28 10.27 -11.45
C ARG A 109 10.92 11.75 -11.28
N LEU A 110 10.90 12.24 -10.04
CA LEU A 110 10.50 13.62 -9.71
C LEU A 110 11.65 14.63 -9.79
N ARG A 111 12.91 14.20 -9.61
CA ARG A 111 14.17 14.88 -9.99
C ARG A 111 15.38 14.00 -9.64
#